data_AF-A0A2A8VE81-F1
#
_entry.id   AF-A0A2A8VE81-F1
#
_cell.length_a   1.000
_cell.length_b   1.000
_cell.length_c   1.000
_cell.angle_alpha   90.00
_cell.angle_beta   90.00
_cell.angle_gamma   90.00
#
_symmetry.space_group_name_H-M   'P 1'
#
loop_
_entity.id
_entity.type
_entity.pdbx_description
1 polymer ?
#
loop_
_entity_poly.entity_id
_entity_poly.type
_entity_poly.pdbx_seq_one_letter_code
_entity_poly.pdbx_strand_id
1 'polypeptide(L)' 'MEVINRIQEVLTSGLAFVVYIAIPAFILIKAIRRKKLPNNQYTPVDDILDGKVKDVEDDDYKG' A
#
# COMPACT_ATOMS: atom_id res chain seq x y z
N MET A 1 14.57 -18.57 42.93
CA MET A 1 14.14 -19.23 41.67
C MET A 1 12.73 -18.83 41.22
N GLU A 2 11.76 -18.65 42.13
CA GLU A 2 10.38 -18.26 41.74
C GLU A 2 10.27 -16.95 40.95
N VAL A 3 11.05 -15.92 41.30
CA VAL A 3 10.99 -14.61 40.63
C VAL A 3 11.48 -14.70 39.18
N ILE A 4 12.51 -15.50 38.93
CA ILE A 4 13.08 -15.71 37.59
C ILE A 4 12.05 -16.44 36.71
N ASN A 5 11.37 -17.45 37.26
CA ASN A 5 10.34 -18.20 36.54
C ASN A 5 9.14 -17.31 36.18
N ARG A 6 8.67 -16.44 37.10
CA ARG A 6 7.59 -15.48 36.82
C ARG A 6 7.97 -14.46 35.74
N ILE A 7 9.20 -13.96 35.77
CA ILE A 7 9.70 -13.04 34.73
C ILE A 7 9.73 -13.74 33.36
N GLN A 8 10.18 -15.00 33.32
CA GLN A 8 10.19 -15.78 32.08
C GLN A 8 8.79 -16.02 31.52
N GLU A 9 7.81 -16.29 32.39
CA GLU A 9 6.41 -16.51 32.01
C GLU A 9 5.75 -15.23 31.47
N VAL A 10 6.02 -14.08 32.09
CA VAL A 10 5.54 -12.78 31.60
C VAL A 10 6.22 -12.38 30.28
N LEU A 11 7.52 -12.65 30.15
CA LEU A 11 8.25 -12.39 28.91
C LEU A 11 7.78 -13.28 27.76
N THR A 12 7.56 -14.58 28.01
CA THR A 12 7.08 -15.51 26.97
C THR A 12 5.63 -15.22 26.56
N SER A 13 4.75 -14.93 27.52
CA SER A 13 3.36 -14.54 27.20
C SER A 13 3.28 -13.19 26.49
N GLY A 14 4.06 -12.19 26.92
CA GLY A 14 4.14 -10.89 26.27
C GLY A 14 4.71 -10.99 24.84
N LEU A 15 5.73 -11.81 24.64
CA LEU A 15 6.34 -12.02 23.32
C LEU A 15 5.38 -12.74 22.36
N ALA A 16 4.63 -13.73 22.85
CA ALA A 16 3.57 -14.38 22.07
C ALA A 16 2.47 -13.40 21.63
N PHE A 17 2.06 -12.49 22.53
CA PHE A 17 1.07 -11.45 22.22
C PHE A 17 1.57 -10.48 21.15
N VAL A 18 2.83 -10.02 21.27
CA VAL A 18 3.44 -9.12 20.27
C VAL A 18 3.53 -9.81 18.91
N VAL A 19 3.95 -11.07 18.84
CA VAL A 19 4.04 -11.84 17.59
C VAL A 19 2.66 -11.98 16.93
N TYR A 20 1.63 -12.27 17.71
CA TYR A 20 0.26 -12.43 17.21
C TYR A 20 -0.31 -11.16 16.58
N ILE A 21 0.06 -9.97 17.07
CA ILE A 21 -0.41 -8.69 16.53
C ILE A 21 0.54 -8.14 15.44
N ALA A 22 1.85 -8.26 15.65
CA ALA A 22 2.86 -7.68 14.77
C ALA A 22 2.88 -8.35 13.39
N ILE A 23 2.69 -9.67 13.31
CA ILE A 23 2.69 -10.39 12.02
C ILE A 23 1.52 -9.94 11.14
N PRO A 24 0.24 -9.99 11.59
CA PRO A 24 -0.88 -9.48 10.81
C PRO A 24 -0.72 -8.01 10.44
N ALA A 25 -0.30 -7.17 11.39
CA ALA A 25 -0.10 -5.74 11.14
C ALA A 25 0.96 -5.49 10.06
N PHE A 26 2.09 -6.23 10.09
CA PHE A 26 3.14 -6.13 9.09
C PHE A 26 2.66 -6.53 7.69
N ILE A 27 1.89 -7.62 7.58
CA ILE A 27 1.29 -8.05 6.31
C ILE A 27 0.35 -6.96 5.77
N LEU A 28 -0.49 -6.38 6.63
CA LEU A 28 -1.44 -5.33 6.26
C LEU A 28 -0.72 -4.08 5.75
N ILE A 29 0.29 -3.61 6.49
CA ILE A 29 1.09 -2.43 6.11
C ILE A 29 1.80 -2.68 4.78
N LYS A 30 2.38 -3.87 4.58
CA LYS A 30 3.06 -4.22 3.33
C LYS A 30 2.08 -4.28 2.15
N ALA A 31 0.86 -4.80 2.38
CA ALA A 31 -0.20 -4.83 1.36
C ALA A 31 -0.65 -3.41 0.97
N ILE A 32 -0.84 -2.52 1.94
CA ILE A 32 -1.22 -1.12 1.69
C ILE A 32 -0.09 -0.37 0.95
N ARG A 33 1.17 -0.53 1.38
CA ARG A 33 2.32 0.13 0.72
C ARG A 33 2.55 -0.35 -0.72
N ARG A 34 2.19 -1.60 -1.04
CA ARG A 34 2.27 -2.11 -2.43
C ARG A 34 1.12 -1.66 -3.31
N LYS A 35 -0.03 -1.34 -2.73
CA LYS A 35 -1.06 -0.57 -3.43
C LYS A 35 -0.62 0.89 -3.47
N LYS A 36 0.27 1.23 -4.41
CA LYS A 36 0.17 2.55 -5.04
C LYS A 36 -1.26 2.62 -5.55
N LEU A 37 -2.13 3.32 -4.83
CA LEU A 37 -3.47 3.64 -5.33
C LEU A 37 -3.25 4.19 -6.74
N PRO A 38 -3.88 3.64 -7.78
CA PRO A 38 -3.76 4.20 -9.11
C PRO A 38 -4.20 5.65 -9.00
N ASN A 39 -3.23 6.56 -9.05
CA ASN A 39 -3.47 7.98 -8.97
C ASN A 39 -3.94 8.38 -10.36
N ASN A 40 -5.20 8.05 -10.67
CA ASN A 40 -5.87 8.42 -11.92
C ASN A 40 -6.29 9.89 -11.87
N GLN A 41 -5.42 10.73 -11.32
CA GLN A 41 -5.60 12.17 -11.25
C GLN A 41 -5.20 12.76 -12.59
N TYR A 42 -5.96 12.37 -13.60
CA TYR A 42 -6.02 13.04 -14.87
C TYR A 42 -6.83 14.31 -14.66
N THR A 43 -6.19 15.47 -14.81
CA THR A 43 -6.91 16.73 -14.93
C THR A 43 -6.92 17.13 -16.41
N PRO A 44 -8.03 17.69 -16.94
CA PRO A 44 -8.09 18.18 -18.32
C PRO A 44 -7.01 19.24 -18.64
N VAL A 45 -6.42 19.86 -17.61
CA VAL A 45 -5.31 20.81 -17.73
C VAL A 45 -3.99 20.10 -18.06
N ASP A 46 -3.81 18.85 -17.61
CA ASP A 46 -2.60 18.06 -17.91
C ASP A 46 -2.47 17.79 -19.42
N ASP A 47 -3.59 17.55 -20.12
CA ASP A 47 -3.61 17.37 -21.58
C ASP A 47 -3.21 18.65 -22.35
N ILE A 48 -3.53 19.83 -21.79
CA ILE A 48 -3.16 21.13 -22.36
C ILE A 48 -1.66 21.40 -22.14
N LEU A 49 -1.13 21.02 -20.98
CA LEU A 49 0.28 21.23 -20.61
C LEU A 49 1.23 20.20 -21.25
N ASP A 50 0.80 18.94 -21.43
CA ASP A 50 1.57 17.86 -22.08
C ASP A 50 1.65 18.03 -23.60
N GLY A 51 1.15 19.16 -24.13
CA GLY A 51 1.26 19.49 -25.55
C GLY A 51 0.47 18.56 -26.46
N LYS A 52 -0.43 17.73 -25.93
CA LYS A 52 -1.41 16.98 -26.72
C LYS A 52 -2.54 17.91 -27.17
N VAL A 53 -2.15 18.89 -27.99
CA VAL A 53 -2.92 19.11 -29.21
C VAL A 53 -2.72 17.81 -30.00
N LYS A 54 -3.58 16.82 -29.71
CA LYS A 54 -3.82 15.76 -30.67
C LYS A 54 -4.34 16.51 -31.88
N ASP A 55 -3.45 16.77 -32.83
CA ASP A 55 -3.88 17.06 -34.18
C ASP A 55 -4.92 15.99 -34.51
N VAL A 56 -6.05 16.49 -34.98
CA VAL A 56 -7.15 15.71 -35.50
C VAL A 56 -6.62 15.04 -36.76
N GLU A 57 -5.76 14.04 -36.61
CA GLU A 57 -5.34 13.15 -37.67
C GLU A 57 -6.16 11.88 -37.54
N ASP A 58 -7.12 11.81 -38.46
CA ASP A 58 -7.64 10.60 -39.08
C ASP A 58 -8.55 9.72 -38.22
N ASP A 59 -9.75 10.25 -37.93
CA ASP A 59 -10.94 9.39 -37.99
C ASP A 59 -11.16 9.03 -39.47
N ASP A 60 -10.46 7.97 -39.88
CA ASP A 60 -10.62 7.20 -41.11
C ASP A 60 -12.10 6.85 -41.29
N TYR A 61 -12.83 7.69 -42.03
CA TYR A 61 -14.11 7.36 -42.64
C TYR A 61 -13.83 6.27 -43.69
N LYS A 62 -13.92 5.01 -43.27
CA LYS A 62 -14.02 3.87 -44.19
C LYS A 62 -15.18 2.96 -43.82
N GLY A 63 -16.15 2.96 -44.76
CA GLY A 63 -16.91 1.79 -45.18
C GLY A 63 -18.01 1.33 -44.24
#